data_AF-A0A3Q1FJW3-F1
#
_entry.id   AF-A0A3Q1FJW3-F1
#
_cell.length_a   1.000
_cell.length_b   1.000
_cell.length_c   1.000
_cell.angle_alpha   90.00
_cell.angle_beta   90.00
_cell.angle_gamma   90.00
#
_symmetry.space_group_name_H-M   'P 1'
#
loop_
_entity.id
_entity.type
_entity.pdbx_description
1 polymer ?
#
loop_
_entity_poly.entity_id
_entity_poly.type
_entity_poly.pdbx_seq_one_letter_code
_entity_poly.pdbx_strand_id
1 'polypeptide(L)'
;MTRMLYTELLRLWDESVQAVDVKDWKSALATLEQINEPTSRTFFNTASAHLALGQLDLAMRALHFCISKDERLAVGFFQRAAVMMLEEALSDCIWAQKHMRGNVVIDYKQLGLRFKLYSWQVSYNAAAVYCRMGQWEQATDVLLLASQGGRGTNIDAALDSIAVKVLAPLLVPEGVVFRPRKQDVEQLQQRDFLGKIVRLLPAEAHAALRRDHRAGAGMGS
;
A
#
# COMPACT_ATOMS: atom_id res chain seq x y z
N MET A 1 10.09 -16.14 -20.96
CA MET A 1 9.70 -14.75 -20.59
C MET A 1 10.90 -14.08 -19.94
N THR A 2 11.26 -12.89 -20.41
CA THR A 2 12.40 -12.12 -19.87
C THR A 2 12.00 -11.50 -18.54
N ARG A 3 12.81 -11.69 -17.49
CA ARG A 3 12.59 -11.13 -16.15
C ARG A 3 12.68 -9.61 -16.20
N MET A 4 11.70 -8.91 -15.62
CA MET A 4 11.70 -7.44 -15.53
C MET A 4 12.88 -6.96 -14.68
N LEU A 5 13.52 -5.88 -15.10
CA LEU A 5 14.59 -5.25 -14.32
C LEU A 5 14.00 -4.49 -13.13
N TYR A 6 14.69 -4.53 -11.99
CA TYR A 6 14.26 -3.81 -10.79
C TYR A 6 14.12 -2.29 -11.02
N THR A 7 14.99 -1.71 -11.86
CA THR A 7 14.93 -0.29 -12.23
C THR A 7 13.68 0.05 -13.03
N GLU A 8 13.21 -0.87 -13.88
CA GLU A 8 11.99 -0.69 -14.66
C GLU A 8 10.75 -0.77 -13.78
N LEU A 9 10.71 -1.74 -12.84
CA LEU A 9 9.68 -1.83 -11.81
C LEU A 9 9.60 -0.53 -11.00
N LEU A 10 10.74 -0.03 -10.52
CA LEU A 10 10.79 1.21 -9.75
C LEU A 10 10.26 2.41 -10.53
N ARG A 11 10.63 2.52 -11.81
CA ARG A 11 10.16 3.59 -12.69
C ARG A 11 8.64 3.55 -12.85
N LEU A 12 8.08 2.41 -13.25
CA LEU A 12 6.64 2.24 -13.43
C LEU A 12 5.88 2.46 -12.12
N TRP A 13 6.41 1.96 -11.00
CA TRP A 13 5.81 2.19 -9.70
C TRP A 13 5.80 3.68 -9.33
N ASP A 14 6.90 4.41 -9.51
CA ASP A 14 6.96 5.85 -9.25
C ASP A 14 6.01 6.64 -10.17
N GLU A 15 6.00 6.36 -11.47
CA GLU A 15 5.09 6.96 -12.44
C GLU A 15 3.62 6.75 -12.06
N SER A 16 3.25 5.53 -11.61
CA SER A 16 1.88 5.26 -11.15
C SER A 16 1.50 6.06 -9.89
N VAL A 17 2.45 6.30 -9.00
CA VAL A 17 2.25 7.09 -7.78
C VAL A 17 2.09 8.57 -8.12
N GLN A 18 2.86 9.09 -9.09
CA GLN A 18 2.70 10.45 -9.59
C GLN A 18 1.32 10.66 -10.24
N ALA A 19 0.82 9.66 -10.98
CA ALA A 19 -0.55 9.70 -11.52
C ALA A 19 -1.61 9.73 -10.40
N VAL A 20 -1.42 8.95 -9.33
CA VAL A 20 -2.27 9.03 -8.12
C VAL A 20 -2.25 10.42 -7.48
N ASP A 21 -1.09 11.08 -7.42
CA ASP A 21 -0.94 12.42 -6.82
C ASP A 21 -1.81 13.48 -7.51
N VAL A 22 -2.00 13.36 -8.82
CA VAL A 22 -2.86 14.23 -9.62
C VAL A 22 -4.27 13.66 -9.83
N LYS A 23 -4.62 12.58 -9.10
CA LYS A 23 -5.90 11.86 -9.18
C LYS A 23 -6.23 11.31 -10.57
N ASP A 24 -5.22 11.04 -11.39
CA ASP A 24 -5.39 10.33 -12.65
C ASP A 24 -5.33 8.81 -12.41
N TRP A 25 -6.43 8.28 -11.86
CA TRP A 25 -6.55 6.87 -11.49
C TRP A 25 -6.43 5.93 -12.69
N LYS A 26 -6.87 6.36 -13.87
CA LYS A 26 -6.82 5.54 -15.09
C LYS A 26 -5.38 5.40 -15.58
N SER A 27 -4.62 6.49 -15.62
CA SER A 27 -3.20 6.43 -15.96
C SER A 27 -2.42 5.65 -14.91
N ALA A 28 -2.73 5.80 -13.61
CA ALA A 28 -2.11 5.01 -12.56
C ALA A 28 -2.30 3.50 -12.77
N LEU A 29 -3.51 3.06 -13.11
CA LEU A 29 -3.82 1.66 -13.43
C LEU A 29 -3.08 1.18 -14.69
N ALA A 30 -3.13 1.95 -15.78
CA ALA A 30 -2.44 1.62 -17.03
C ALA A 30 -0.91 1.47 -16.84
N THR A 31 -0.32 2.26 -15.95
CA THR A 31 1.10 2.13 -15.59
C THR A 31 1.36 0.91 -14.72
N LEU A 32 0.50 0.63 -13.74
CA LEU A 32 0.63 -0.56 -12.87
C LEU A 32 0.48 -1.88 -13.66
N GLU A 33 -0.38 -1.91 -14.68
CA GLU A 33 -0.59 -3.08 -15.55
C GLU A 33 0.66 -3.45 -16.38
N GLN A 34 1.56 -2.50 -16.61
CA GLN A 34 2.82 -2.75 -17.31
C GLN A 34 3.84 -3.51 -16.43
N ILE A 35 3.59 -3.64 -15.13
CA ILE A 35 4.47 -4.35 -14.19
C ILE A 35 4.25 -5.87 -14.34
N ASN A 36 5.17 -6.56 -15.02
CA ASN A 36 5.08 -8.01 -15.26
C ASN A 36 5.17 -8.87 -13.98
N GLU A 37 5.88 -8.38 -12.96
CA GLU A 37 6.03 -9.07 -11.66
C GLU A 37 5.56 -8.16 -10.51
N PRO A 38 4.23 -7.95 -10.33
CA PRO A 38 3.74 -7.05 -9.30
C PRO A 38 4.06 -7.56 -7.90
N THR A 39 4.34 -6.62 -7.01
CA THR A 39 4.55 -6.85 -5.59
C THR A 39 3.24 -6.68 -4.81
N SER A 40 3.22 -7.10 -3.54
CA SER A 40 2.09 -6.83 -2.64
C SER A 40 1.71 -5.34 -2.63
N ARG A 41 2.70 -4.44 -2.56
CA ARG A 41 2.52 -2.99 -2.51
C ARG A 41 1.95 -2.40 -3.81
N THR A 42 2.38 -2.89 -4.96
CA THR A 42 1.83 -2.42 -6.24
C THR A 42 0.39 -2.93 -6.43
N PHE A 43 0.07 -4.15 -6.01
CA PHE A 43 -1.32 -4.64 -5.97
C PHE A 43 -2.20 -3.83 -5.01
N PHE A 44 -1.68 -3.41 -3.86
CA PHE A 44 -2.40 -2.51 -2.96
C PHE A 44 -2.71 -1.17 -3.64
N ASN A 45 -1.76 -0.62 -4.40
CA ASN A 45 -1.97 0.60 -5.18
C ASN A 45 -3.01 0.41 -6.29
N THR A 46 -2.97 -0.71 -7.01
CA THR A 46 -3.98 -1.10 -8.01
C THR A 46 -5.37 -1.14 -7.37
N ALA A 47 -5.50 -1.78 -6.20
CA ALA A 47 -6.76 -1.81 -5.47
C ALA A 47 -7.23 -0.41 -5.08
N SER A 48 -6.33 0.43 -4.58
CA SER A 48 -6.64 1.81 -4.18
C SER A 48 -7.16 2.64 -5.35
N ALA A 49 -6.57 2.51 -6.54
CA ALA A 49 -7.04 3.19 -7.75
C ALA A 49 -8.39 2.66 -8.23
N HIS A 50 -8.63 1.34 -8.19
CA HIS A 50 -9.96 0.78 -8.49
C HIS A 50 -11.03 1.26 -7.51
N LEU A 51 -10.71 1.38 -6.22
CA LEU A 51 -11.64 1.93 -5.22
C LEU A 51 -12.00 3.38 -5.51
N ALA A 52 -11.02 4.21 -5.87
CA ALA A 52 -11.26 5.60 -6.27
C ALA A 52 -12.16 5.72 -7.51
N LEU A 53 -12.18 4.69 -8.37
CA LEU A 53 -13.07 4.58 -9.54
C LEU A 53 -14.39 3.86 -9.24
N GLY A 54 -14.65 3.44 -8.01
CA GLY A 54 -15.86 2.68 -7.63
C GLY A 54 -15.90 1.24 -8.15
N GLN A 55 -14.77 0.69 -8.59
CA GLN A 55 -14.66 -0.64 -9.21
C GLN A 55 -14.39 -1.72 -8.16
N LEU A 56 -15.38 -2.02 -7.33
CA LEU A 56 -15.22 -2.87 -6.14
C LEU A 56 -14.71 -4.29 -6.46
N ASP A 57 -15.22 -4.95 -7.50
CA ASP A 57 -14.79 -6.31 -7.87
C ASP A 57 -13.32 -6.39 -8.30
N LEU A 58 -12.83 -5.35 -8.96
CA LEU A 58 -11.43 -5.25 -9.39
C LEU A 58 -10.54 -4.91 -8.20
N ALA A 59 -10.98 -4.01 -7.32
CA ALA A 59 -10.29 -3.71 -6.08
C ALA A 59 -10.15 -4.95 -5.18
N MET A 60 -11.21 -5.75 -5.04
CA MET A 60 -11.21 -6.99 -4.27
C MET A 60 -10.21 -8.01 -4.83
N ARG A 61 -10.19 -8.20 -6.16
CA ARG A 61 -9.21 -9.08 -6.82
C ARG A 61 -7.77 -8.62 -6.60
N ALA A 62 -7.51 -7.31 -6.73
CA ALA A 62 -6.19 -6.75 -6.47
C ALA A 62 -5.77 -6.94 -5.00
N LEU A 63 -6.68 -6.77 -4.03
CA LEU A 63 -6.39 -7.03 -2.61
C LEU A 63 -6.15 -8.51 -2.31
N HIS A 64 -6.83 -9.42 -3.00
CA HIS A 64 -6.51 -10.84 -2.92
C HIS A 64 -5.05 -11.13 -3.32
N PHE A 65 -4.60 -10.59 -4.46
CA PHE A 65 -3.20 -10.72 -4.89
C PHE A 65 -2.21 -9.97 -4.00
N CYS A 66 -2.62 -8.82 -3.44
CA CYS A 66 -1.84 -8.09 -2.44
C CYS A 66 -1.48 -8.99 -1.25
N ILE A 67 -2.47 -9.68 -0.69
CA ILE A 67 -2.31 -10.56 0.46
C ILE A 67 -1.54 -11.83 0.08
N SER A 68 -1.78 -12.42 -1.09
CA SER A 68 -1.03 -13.62 -1.51
C SER A 68 0.46 -13.36 -1.75
N LYS A 69 0.85 -12.12 -2.05
CA LYS A 69 2.26 -11.70 -2.17
C LYS A 69 2.92 -11.37 -0.83
N ASP A 70 2.15 -11.02 0.20
CA ASP A 70 2.63 -10.79 1.55
C ASP A 70 1.52 -11.12 2.56
N GLU A 71 1.53 -12.38 3.01
CA GLU A 71 0.54 -12.89 3.96
C GLU A 71 0.65 -12.25 5.36
N ARG A 72 1.65 -11.40 5.61
CA ARG A 72 1.82 -10.71 6.89
C ARG A 72 1.41 -9.23 6.82
N LEU A 73 0.93 -8.77 5.68
CA LEU A 73 0.56 -7.37 5.48
C LEU A 73 -0.81 -7.05 6.11
N ALA A 74 -0.80 -6.70 7.40
CA ALA A 74 -2.04 -6.40 8.15
C ALA A 74 -2.93 -5.34 7.48
N VAL A 75 -2.36 -4.28 6.88
CA VAL A 75 -3.13 -3.25 6.15
C VAL A 75 -3.83 -3.80 4.89
N GLY A 76 -3.29 -4.85 4.28
CA GLY A 76 -3.94 -5.53 3.15
C GLY A 76 -5.24 -6.22 3.58
N PHE A 77 -5.19 -6.97 4.69
CA PHE A 77 -6.37 -7.59 5.30
C PHE A 77 -7.38 -6.54 5.78
N PHE A 78 -6.91 -5.49 6.47
CA PHE A 78 -7.75 -4.38 6.91
C PHE A 78 -8.52 -3.73 5.75
N GLN A 79 -7.83 -3.42 4.64
CA GLN A 79 -8.45 -2.83 3.46
C GLN A 79 -9.43 -3.80 2.80
N ARG A 80 -9.09 -5.10 2.68
CA ARG A 80 -9.98 -6.09 2.06
C ARG A 80 -11.25 -6.34 2.87
N ALA A 81 -11.15 -6.39 4.20
CA ALA A 81 -12.30 -6.45 5.08
C ALA A 81 -13.25 -5.26 4.83
N ALA A 82 -12.68 -4.05 4.73
CA ALA A 82 -13.40 -2.80 4.48
C ALA A 82 -14.15 -2.75 3.14
N VAL A 83 -13.61 -3.40 2.11
CA VAL A 83 -14.21 -3.45 0.77
C VAL A 83 -15.24 -4.57 0.65
N MET A 84 -14.95 -5.73 1.23
CA MET A 84 -15.83 -6.90 1.17
C MET A 84 -17.13 -6.66 1.95
N MET A 85 -17.01 -6.28 3.23
CA MET A 85 -18.13 -6.00 4.12
C MET A 85 -19.27 -7.05 4.12
N LEU A 86 -18.89 -8.31 4.01
CA LEU A 86 -19.71 -9.50 4.22
C LEU A 86 -19.19 -10.23 5.47
N GLU A 87 -19.85 -11.30 5.89
CA GLU A 87 -19.44 -12.09 7.07
C GLU A 87 -17.98 -12.58 6.97
N GLU A 88 -17.54 -12.95 5.77
CA GLU A 88 -16.18 -13.41 5.49
C GLU A 88 -15.11 -12.34 5.80
N ALA A 89 -15.50 -11.06 5.88
CA ALA A 89 -14.61 -9.96 6.27
C ALA A 89 -14.17 -10.03 7.74
N LEU A 90 -14.90 -10.76 8.60
CA LEU A 90 -14.47 -10.99 9.99
C LEU A 90 -13.16 -11.78 10.05
N SER A 91 -12.98 -12.76 9.14
CA SER A 91 -11.73 -13.51 9.02
C SER A 91 -10.55 -12.58 8.71
N ASP A 92 -10.74 -11.63 7.78
CA ASP A 92 -9.72 -10.63 7.46
C ASP A 92 -9.44 -9.70 8.65
N CYS A 93 -10.44 -9.31 9.44
CA CYS A 93 -10.21 -8.54 10.66
C CYS A 93 -9.38 -9.31 11.69
N ILE A 94 -9.64 -10.62 11.85
CA ILE A 94 -8.86 -11.50 12.75
C ILE A 94 -7.42 -11.62 12.26
N TRP A 95 -7.21 -11.83 10.95
CA TRP A 95 -5.87 -11.90 10.36
C TRP A 95 -5.12 -10.58 10.48
N ALA A 96 -5.79 -9.45 10.26
CA ALA A 96 -5.20 -8.13 10.48
C ALA A 96 -4.70 -7.99 11.93
N GLN A 97 -5.54 -8.27 12.94
CA GLN A 97 -5.11 -8.23 14.35
C GLN A 97 -3.95 -9.19 14.66
N LYS A 98 -4.02 -10.42 14.14
CA LYS A 98 -2.95 -11.41 14.31
C LYS A 98 -1.61 -10.92 13.75
N HIS A 99 -1.63 -10.29 12.59
CA HIS A 99 -0.44 -9.71 11.97
C HIS A 99 0.03 -8.40 12.62
N MET A 100 -0.81 -7.75 13.44
CA MET A 100 -0.37 -6.69 14.36
C MET A 100 0.44 -7.22 15.55
N ARG A 101 0.38 -8.53 15.84
CA ARG A 101 1.22 -9.20 16.86
C ARG A 101 1.13 -8.53 18.25
N GLY A 102 -0.06 -8.08 18.63
CA GLY A 102 -0.32 -7.40 19.90
C GLY A 102 0.12 -5.93 19.95
N ASN A 103 0.68 -5.37 18.87
CA ASN A 103 0.98 -3.94 18.81
C ASN A 103 -0.31 -3.13 18.67
N VAL A 104 -0.40 -2.02 19.40
CA VAL A 104 -1.54 -1.07 19.29
C VAL A 104 -1.54 -0.29 17.98
N VAL A 105 -0.38 -0.19 17.32
CA VAL A 105 -0.21 0.52 16.05
C VAL A 105 0.90 -0.10 15.20
N ILE A 106 0.70 -0.17 13.89
CA ILE A 106 1.76 -0.37 12.89
C ILE A 106 1.92 0.94 12.12
N ASP A 107 3.14 1.48 12.09
CA ASP A 107 3.50 2.60 11.22
C ASP A 107 4.08 2.08 9.90
N TYR A 108 3.34 2.24 8.80
CA TYR A 108 3.76 1.77 7.49
C TYR A 108 4.71 2.72 6.75
N LYS A 109 5.11 3.83 7.36
CA LYS A 109 5.99 4.84 6.74
C LYS A 109 7.29 4.23 6.20
N GLN A 110 7.88 3.28 6.92
CA GLN A 110 9.11 2.60 6.50
C GLN A 110 8.94 1.72 5.25
N LEU A 111 7.72 1.25 5.00
CA LEU A 111 7.36 0.46 3.83
C LEU A 111 6.89 1.33 2.65
N GLY A 112 6.78 2.65 2.87
CA GLY A 112 6.42 3.63 1.84
C GLY A 112 4.95 4.06 1.85
N LEU A 113 4.14 3.61 2.82
CA LEU A 113 2.74 4.05 2.96
C LEU A 113 2.63 5.00 4.15
N ARG A 114 2.14 6.22 3.91
CA ARG A 114 1.97 7.25 4.96
C ARG A 114 0.67 7.03 5.74
N PHE A 115 0.56 5.86 6.37
CA PHE A 115 -0.61 5.44 7.13
C PHE A 115 -0.18 4.69 8.39
N LYS A 116 -0.89 4.95 9.48
CA LYS A 116 -0.77 4.20 10.73
C LYS A 116 -2.02 3.39 10.92
N LEU A 117 -1.87 2.07 10.95
CA LEU A 117 -2.97 1.18 11.27
C LEU A 117 -3.00 0.96 12.78
N TYR A 118 -4.05 1.44 13.43
CA TYR A 118 -4.29 1.22 14.84
C TYR A 118 -5.19 0.00 15.05
N SER A 119 -4.95 -0.75 16.13
CA SER A 119 -5.70 -1.97 16.43
C SER A 119 -7.19 -1.69 16.62
N TRP A 120 -7.54 -0.54 17.17
CA TRP A 120 -8.94 -0.13 17.32
C TRP A 120 -9.65 0.06 15.97
N GLN A 121 -8.95 0.45 14.90
CA GLN A 121 -9.57 0.60 13.57
C GLN A 121 -9.96 -0.77 13.01
N VAL A 122 -9.16 -1.80 13.31
CA VAL A 122 -9.48 -3.19 12.92
C VAL A 122 -10.71 -3.68 13.69
N SER A 123 -10.76 -3.43 15.01
CA SER A 123 -11.94 -3.77 15.83
C SER A 123 -13.19 -3.01 15.38
N TYR A 124 -13.05 -1.72 15.03
CA TYR A 124 -14.14 -0.93 14.48
C TYR A 124 -14.70 -1.54 13.19
N ASN A 125 -13.82 -1.98 12.28
CA ASN A 125 -14.27 -2.64 11.04
C ASN A 125 -14.99 -3.97 11.32
N ALA A 126 -14.54 -4.75 12.31
CA ALA A 126 -15.26 -5.94 12.74
C ALA A 126 -16.65 -5.60 13.29
N ALA A 127 -16.77 -4.56 14.11
CA ALA A 127 -18.06 -4.05 14.59
C ALA A 127 -18.98 -3.61 13.45
N ALA A 128 -18.43 -2.94 12.42
CA ALA A 128 -19.19 -2.57 11.22
C ALA A 128 -19.73 -3.79 10.46
N VAL A 129 -18.98 -4.89 10.39
CA VAL A 129 -19.45 -6.15 9.81
C VAL A 129 -20.58 -6.75 10.66
N TYR A 130 -20.42 -6.81 11.98
CA TYR A 130 -21.46 -7.28 12.90
C TYR A 130 -22.76 -6.45 12.78
N CYS A 131 -22.66 -5.12 12.71
CA CYS A 131 -23.82 -4.26 12.46
C CYS A 131 -24.55 -4.61 11.16
N ARG A 132 -23.83 -4.91 10.07
CA ARG A 132 -24.44 -5.32 8.79
C ARG A 132 -25.15 -6.67 8.88
N MET A 133 -24.70 -7.55 9.78
CA MET A 133 -25.34 -8.84 10.06
C MET A 133 -26.51 -8.71 11.06
N GLY A 134 -26.81 -7.51 11.56
CA GLY A 134 -27.81 -7.29 12.62
C GLY A 134 -27.37 -7.78 14.01
N GLN A 135 -26.08 -8.07 14.18
CA GLN A 135 -25.46 -8.58 15.41
C GLN A 135 -24.97 -7.42 16.31
N TRP A 136 -25.92 -6.65 16.83
CA TRP A 136 -25.64 -5.39 17.56
C TRP A 136 -24.90 -5.60 18.88
N GLU A 137 -25.17 -6.69 19.59
CA GLU A 137 -24.50 -7.04 20.86
C GLU A 137 -23.02 -7.34 20.60
N GLN A 138 -22.71 -8.19 19.63
CA GLN A 138 -21.33 -8.51 19.21
C GLN A 138 -20.58 -7.26 18.73
N ALA A 139 -21.24 -6.38 17.98
CA ALA A 139 -20.65 -5.12 17.54
C ALA A 139 -20.26 -4.24 18.74
N THR A 140 -21.13 -4.17 19.75
CA THR A 140 -20.91 -3.40 20.98
C THR A 140 -19.76 -3.99 21.79
N ASP A 141 -19.76 -5.31 22.01
CA ASP A 141 -18.71 -6.01 22.76
C ASP A 141 -17.33 -5.79 22.15
N VAL A 142 -17.21 -5.91 20.83
CA VAL A 142 -15.94 -5.68 20.13
C VAL A 142 -15.44 -4.25 20.31
N LEU A 143 -16.33 -3.25 20.25
CA LEU A 143 -15.95 -1.85 20.48
C LEU A 143 -15.58 -1.59 21.95
N LEU A 144 -16.30 -2.16 22.91
CA LEU A 144 -15.99 -2.04 24.34
C LEU A 144 -14.63 -2.66 24.68
N LEU A 145 -14.31 -3.83 24.11
CA LEU A 145 -12.99 -4.42 24.27
C LEU A 145 -11.90 -3.55 23.65
N ALA A 146 -12.18 -2.90 22.51
CA ALA A 146 -11.24 -2.00 21.86
C ALA A 146 -11.01 -0.70 22.66
N SER A 147 -12.03 -0.15 23.33
CA SER A 147 -11.92 1.08 24.12
C SER A 147 -11.03 0.91 25.37
N GLN A 148 -11.02 -0.29 25.95
CA GLN A 148 -10.16 -0.64 27.09
C GLN A 148 -8.66 -0.66 26.71
N GLY A 149 -8.34 -0.93 25.45
CA GLY A 149 -6.95 -1.07 24.95
C GLY A 149 -6.27 0.24 24.53
N GLY A 150 -6.98 1.36 24.52
CA GLY A 150 -6.41 2.67 24.16
C GLY A 150 -7.47 3.71 23.82
N ARG A 151 -7.42 4.86 24.50
CA ARG A 151 -8.37 5.98 24.35
C ARG A 151 -8.40 6.49 22.91
N GLY A 152 -9.50 6.23 22.21
CA GLY A 152 -9.87 6.90 20.98
C GLY A 152 -11.28 7.45 21.13
N THR A 153 -11.42 8.78 21.11
CA THR A 153 -12.72 9.49 21.05
C THR A 153 -13.64 8.97 19.94
N ASN A 154 -13.06 8.31 18.94
CA ASN A 154 -13.78 7.72 17.81
C ASN A 154 -14.49 6.40 18.16
N ILE A 155 -14.09 5.68 19.21
CA ILE A 155 -14.77 4.45 19.66
C ILE A 155 -16.04 4.80 20.43
N ASP A 156 -15.98 5.82 21.29
CA ASP A 156 -17.15 6.29 22.04
C ASP A 156 -18.24 6.79 21.07
N ALA A 157 -17.85 7.57 20.05
CA ALA A 157 -18.76 8.00 18.98
C ALA A 157 -19.33 6.84 18.15
N ALA A 158 -18.56 5.75 17.99
CA ALA A 158 -19.02 4.54 17.32
C ALA A 158 -20.05 3.79 18.16
N LEU A 159 -19.81 3.65 19.47
CA LEU A 159 -20.75 3.05 20.42
C LEU A 159 -22.09 3.80 20.44
N ASP A 160 -22.06 5.13 20.47
CA ASP A 160 -23.26 5.96 20.39
C ASP A 160 -24.00 5.78 19.04
N SER A 161 -23.25 5.57 17.96
CA SER A 161 -23.81 5.42 16.60
C SER A 161 -24.48 4.07 16.36
N ILE A 162 -24.00 2.98 16.97
CA ILE A 162 -24.55 1.61 16.81
C ILE A 162 -26.03 1.57 17.22
N ALA A 163 -26.45 2.39 18.19
CA ALA A 163 -27.85 2.48 18.60
C ALA A 163 -28.79 3.08 17.54
N VAL A 164 -28.23 3.78 16.54
CA VAL A 164 -29.00 4.60 15.59
C VAL A 164 -28.81 4.16 14.14
N LYS A 165 -27.62 3.62 13.77
CA LYS A 165 -27.30 3.28 12.38
C LYS A 165 -26.21 2.21 12.27
N VAL A 166 -26.17 1.55 11.11
CA VAL A 166 -25.05 0.67 10.72
C VAL A 166 -23.79 1.52 10.51
N LEU A 167 -22.66 1.07 11.09
CA LEU A 167 -21.37 1.73 10.95
C LEU A 167 -20.83 1.59 9.51
N ALA A 168 -20.31 2.67 8.95
CA ALA A 168 -19.53 2.62 7.72
C ALA A 168 -18.09 2.16 8.05
N PRO A 169 -17.50 1.23 7.29
CA PRO A 169 -16.13 0.77 7.54
C PRO A 169 -15.11 1.89 7.34
N LEU A 170 -13.98 1.76 8.04
CA LEU A 170 -12.80 2.58 7.85
C LEU A 170 -11.92 1.96 6.75
N LEU A 171 -11.42 2.82 5.86
CA LEU A 171 -10.49 2.46 4.80
C LEU A 171 -9.19 3.26 4.97
N VAL A 172 -8.12 2.78 4.35
CA VAL A 172 -6.99 3.64 4.00
C VAL A 172 -7.54 4.75 3.08
N PRO A 173 -7.26 6.04 3.38
CA PRO A 173 -7.84 7.15 2.61
C PRO A 173 -7.46 7.14 1.14
N GLU A 174 -8.34 7.69 0.30
CA GLU A 174 -8.07 7.93 -1.13
C GLU A 174 -6.75 8.70 -1.31
N GLY A 175 -5.94 8.27 -2.28
CA GLY A 175 -4.64 8.87 -2.58
C GLY A 175 -3.50 8.46 -1.64
N VAL A 176 -3.78 7.76 -0.53
CA VAL A 176 -2.75 7.23 0.36
C VAL A 176 -2.32 5.85 -0.14
N VAL A 177 -1.23 5.82 -0.90
CA VAL A 177 -0.68 4.63 -1.56
C VAL A 177 0.75 4.32 -1.12
N PHE A 178 1.21 3.09 -1.36
CA PHE A 178 2.61 2.73 -1.14
C PHE A 178 3.50 3.39 -2.18
N ARG A 179 4.64 3.91 -1.72
CA ARG A 179 5.61 4.61 -2.57
C ARG A 179 6.97 3.92 -2.57
N PRO A 180 7.71 3.94 -3.70
CA PRO A 180 9.10 3.54 -3.69
C PRO A 180 9.91 4.42 -2.73
N ARG A 181 11.06 3.92 -2.27
CA ARG A 181 11.93 4.71 -1.40
C ARG A 181 12.50 5.87 -2.19
N LYS A 182 12.51 7.06 -1.59
CA LYS A 182 13.02 8.29 -2.24
C LYS A 182 14.43 8.12 -2.79
N GLN A 183 15.31 7.45 -2.03
CA GLN A 183 16.70 7.19 -2.43
C GLN A 183 16.79 6.34 -3.69
N ASP A 184 15.94 5.31 -3.82
CA ASP A 184 15.95 4.43 -4.99
C ASP A 184 15.50 5.18 -6.26
N VAL A 185 14.53 6.10 -6.12
CA VAL A 185 14.05 6.96 -7.21
C VAL A 185 15.10 7.99 -7.62
N GLU A 186 15.77 8.64 -6.65
CA GLU A 186 16.84 9.61 -6.92
C GLU A 186 18.02 8.96 -7.66
N GLN A 187 18.43 7.75 -7.24
CA GLN A 187 19.48 6.99 -7.93
C GLN A 187 19.08 6.57 -9.35
N LEU A 188 17.81 6.24 -9.57
CA LEU A 188 17.27 5.96 -10.90
C LEU A 188 17.41 7.18 -11.82
N GLN A 189 17.00 8.36 -11.34
CA GLN A 189 17.09 9.61 -12.10
C GLN A 189 18.55 9.97 -12.45
N GLN A 190 19.48 9.78 -11.51
CA GLN A 190 20.91 9.99 -11.76
C GLN A 190 21.46 9.05 -12.84
N ARG A 191 21.08 7.76 -12.79
CA ARG A 191 21.49 6.77 -13.79
C ARG A 191 20.94 7.08 -15.18
N ASP A 192 19.67 7.47 -15.26
CA ASP A 192 19.04 7.85 -16.53
C ASP A 192 19.70 9.10 -17.13
N PHE A 193 20.04 10.08 -16.29
CA PHE A 193 20.75 11.27 -16.71
C PHE A 193 22.15 10.94 -17.27
N LEU A 194 22.94 10.12 -16.56
CA LEU A 194 24.25 9.66 -17.02
C LEU A 194 24.14 8.85 -18.32
N GLY A 195 23.16 7.96 -18.43
CA GLY A 195 22.92 7.19 -19.65
C GLY A 195 22.57 8.05 -20.86
N LYS A 196 21.77 9.11 -20.67
CA LYS A 196 21.48 10.10 -21.71
C LYS A 196 22.73 10.86 -22.12
N ILE A 197 23.55 11.34 -21.18
CA ILE A 197 24.81 12.03 -21.49
C ILE A 197 25.74 11.13 -22.30
N VAL A 198 25.94 9.88 -21.88
CA VAL A 198 26.80 8.93 -22.61
C VAL A 198 26.28 8.66 -24.03
N ARG A 199 24.99 8.72 -24.31
CA ARG A 199 24.47 8.58 -25.69
C ARG A 199 24.66 9.82 -26.56
N LEU A 200 24.84 10.99 -25.94
CA LEU A 200 24.99 12.28 -26.63
C LEU A 200 26.46 12.67 -26.86
N LEU A 201 27.40 11.94 -26.25
CA LEU A 201 28.83 12.17 -26.43
C LEU A 201 29.33 11.59 -27.78
N PRO A 202 30.27 12.25 -28.47
CA PRO A 202 30.96 11.67 -29.61
C PRO A 202 31.71 10.38 -29.22
N ALA A 203 31.81 9.42 -30.12
CA ALA A 203 32.45 8.11 -29.86
C ALA A 203 33.87 8.21 -29.28
N GLU A 204 34.60 9.29 -29.59
CA GLU A 204 35.94 9.61 -29.10
C GLU A 204 35.96 9.94 -27.60
N ALA A 205 34.90 10.57 -27.07
CA ALA A 205 34.77 10.91 -25.65
C ALA A 205 34.40 9.69 -24.77
N HIS A 206 33.86 8.62 -25.36
CA HIS A 206 33.55 7.37 -24.65
C HIS A 206 34.83 6.65 -24.18
N ALA A 207 35.95 6.84 -24.91
CA ALA A 207 37.24 6.25 -24.58
C ALA A 207 37.92 6.96 -23.38
N ALA A 208 37.70 8.26 -23.20
CA ALA A 208 38.22 9.03 -22.07
C ALA A 208 37.57 8.61 -20.74
N LEU A 209 36.23 8.45 -20.69
CA LEU A 209 35.50 8.01 -19.51
C LEU A 209 35.87 6.59 -19.03
N ARG A 210 36.27 5.69 -19.94
CA ARG A 210 36.75 4.35 -19.58
C ARG A 210 38.20 4.33 -19.06
N ARG A 211 39.01 5.33 -19.41
CA ARG A 211 40.41 5.44 -18.93
C ARG A 211 40.49 5.96 -17.50
N ASP A 212 39.63 6.91 -17.12
CA ASP A 212 39.60 7.46 -15.75
C ASP A 212 39.18 6.42 -14.70
N HIS A 213 38.28 5.49 -15.05
CA HIS A 213 37.87 4.41 -14.14
C HIS A 213 38.96 3.34 -13.92
N ARG A 214 39.92 3.20 -14.85
CA ARG A 214 41.09 2.32 -14.68
C ARG A 214 42.24 3.01 -13.95
N ALA A 215 42.37 4.34 -14.05
CA ALA A 215 43.42 5.09 -13.37
C ALA A 215 43.18 5.22 -11.85
N GLY A 216 41.92 5.24 -11.40
CA GLY A 216 41.57 5.31 -9.97
C GLY A 216 41.73 4.00 -9.18
N ALA A 217 41.85 2.85 -9.85
CA ALA A 217 42.00 1.53 -9.20
C ALA A 217 43.47 1.13 -8.95
N GLY A 218 44.43 2.02 -9.25
CA GLY A 218 45.87 1.74 -9.16
C GLY A 218 46.64 2.49 -8.07
N MET A 219 45.99 3.30 -7.24
CA MET A 219 46.64 3.99 -6.12
C MET A 219 46.03 3.55 -4.79
N GLY A 220 46.49 2.39 -4.35
CA GLY A 220 46.22 1.80 -3.04
C GLY A 220 47.26 0.71 -2.81
N SER A 221 48.51 1.12 -2.70
CA SER A 221 49.61 0.33 -2.12
C SER A 221 49.76 0.73 -0.66
#